data_AF-B1Y9R9-F1
#
_entry.id   AF-B1Y9R9-F1
#
_cell.length_a   1.000
_cell.length_b   1.000
_cell.length_c   1.000
_cell.angle_alpha   90.00
_cell.angle_beta   90.00
_cell.angle_gamma   90.00
#
_symmetry.space_group_name_H-M   'P 1'
#
loop_
_entity.id
_entity.type
_entity.pdbx_description
1 polymer ?
#
loop_
_entity_poly.entity_id
_entity_poly.type
_entity_poly.pdbx_seq_one_letter_code
_entity_poly.pdbx_strand_id
1 'polypeptide(L)'
;MFGKIKLGIEEWKKVENELTRISSGEPLEIVINLTLVSSLEGEELEEEHHHHHFEENEFTREVARLIDHISQTYNGHVHPHLHSNHGSVMFSVKGSPQELIKTLRDSVEFVKLNCEKCILHTLDGEFHIGEDLAGIYFGDAYKITVILPAEDGRRLKVHEVHL
;
A
#
# COMPACT_ATOMS: atom_id res chain seq x y z
N MET A 1 29.61 18.80 2.87
CA MET A 1 28.22 18.68 2.37
C MET A 1 27.94 17.21 2.11
N PHE A 2 27.32 16.52 3.06
CA PHE A 2 26.80 15.17 2.81
C PHE A 2 25.56 15.32 1.93
N GLY A 3 25.65 14.92 0.67
CA GLY A 3 24.49 14.85 -0.21
C GLY A 3 23.43 13.98 0.44
N LYS A 4 22.19 14.47 0.55
CA LYS A 4 21.04 13.67 0.95
C LYS A 4 21.07 12.38 0.14
N ILE A 5 21.29 11.26 0.82
CA ILE A 5 21.39 9.96 0.16
C ILE A 5 20.05 9.71 -0.53
N LYS A 6 20.06 9.61 -1.88
CA LYS A 6 18.92 9.21 -2.70
C LYS A 6 18.68 7.70 -2.56
N LEU A 7 18.49 7.21 -1.33
CA LEU A 7 18.16 5.81 -1.08
C LEU A 7 16.78 5.52 -1.71
N GLY A 8 16.69 4.49 -2.54
CA GLY A 8 15.43 3.96 -3.06
C GLY A 8 14.96 4.50 -4.43
N ILE A 9 15.42 5.67 -4.88
CA ILE A 9 14.94 6.26 -6.16
C ILE A 9 15.37 5.40 -7.36
N GLU A 10 16.59 4.87 -7.33
CA GLU A 10 17.10 4.06 -8.43
C GLU A 10 16.41 2.70 -8.50
N GLU A 11 16.06 2.11 -7.36
CA GLU A 11 15.35 0.85 -7.26
C GLU A 11 13.91 1.00 -7.77
N TRP A 12 13.20 2.05 -7.36
CA TRP A 12 11.87 2.35 -7.90
C TRP A 12 11.88 2.56 -9.41
N LYS A 13 12.91 3.26 -9.93
CA LYS A 13 13.06 3.45 -11.38
C LYS A 13 13.31 2.12 -12.12
N LYS A 14 14.01 1.17 -11.50
CA LYS A 14 14.17 -0.18 -12.07
C LYS A 14 12.83 -0.91 -12.14
N VAL A 15 12.02 -0.84 -11.08
CA VAL A 15 10.66 -1.42 -11.06
C VAL A 15 9.78 -0.79 -12.14
N GLU A 16 9.79 0.55 -12.25
CA GLU A 16 9.04 1.29 -13.28
C GLU A 16 9.41 0.84 -14.70
N ASN A 17 10.71 0.69 -14.98
CA ASN A 17 11.19 0.23 -16.28
C ASN A 17 10.77 -1.21 -16.59
N GLU A 18 10.83 -2.11 -15.60
CA GLU A 18 10.38 -3.49 -15.78
C GLU A 18 8.87 -3.57 -16.02
N LEU A 19 8.06 -2.81 -15.26
CA LEU A 19 6.61 -2.73 -15.48
C LEU A 19 6.28 -2.14 -16.86
N THR A 20 7.02 -1.13 -17.31
CA THR A 20 6.87 -0.55 -18.66
C THR A 20 7.19 -1.58 -19.75
N ARG A 21 8.24 -2.38 -19.56
CA ARG A 21 8.58 -3.48 -20.47
C ARG A 21 7.49 -4.55 -20.48
N ILE A 22 7.00 -4.94 -19.30
CA ILE A 22 6.01 -5.99 -19.14
C ILE A 22 4.67 -5.57 -19.76
N SER A 23 4.22 -4.34 -19.51
CA SER A 23 2.95 -3.86 -20.05
C SER A 23 2.98 -3.63 -21.55
N SER A 24 4.16 -3.47 -22.16
CA SER A 24 4.32 -3.26 -23.62
C SER A 24 3.44 -2.12 -24.17
N GLY A 25 3.17 -1.10 -23.33
CA GLY A 25 2.31 0.04 -23.68
C GLY A 25 0.82 -0.15 -23.35
N GLU A 26 0.41 -1.32 -22.88
CA GLU A 26 -0.94 -1.54 -22.36
C GLU A 26 -1.12 -0.93 -20.96
N PRO A 27 -2.35 -0.50 -20.61
CA PRO A 27 -2.66 -0.08 -19.25
C PRO A 27 -2.48 -1.23 -18.25
N LEU A 28 -1.89 -0.93 -17.11
CA LEU A 28 -1.80 -1.85 -15.99
C LEU A 28 -2.91 -1.56 -14.98
N GLU A 29 -3.29 -2.58 -14.23
CA GLU A 29 -4.06 -2.45 -13.00
C GLU A 29 -3.18 -2.84 -11.82
N ILE A 30 -3.14 -2.00 -10.78
CA ILE A 30 -2.56 -2.38 -9.49
C ILE A 30 -3.70 -2.74 -8.54
N VAL A 31 -3.58 -3.86 -7.86
CA VAL A 31 -4.39 -4.22 -6.70
C VAL A 31 -3.53 -3.99 -5.47
N ILE A 32 -4.07 -3.25 -4.49
CA ILE A 32 -3.38 -2.90 -3.25
C ILE A 32 -4.24 -3.37 -2.08
N ASN A 33 -3.65 -4.15 -1.19
CA ASN A 33 -4.24 -4.53 0.09
C ASN A 33 -3.35 -4.00 1.22
N LEU A 34 -3.95 -3.15 2.06
CA LEU A 34 -3.31 -2.57 3.24
C LEU A 34 -3.89 -3.23 4.48
N THR A 35 -3.07 -3.89 5.30
CA THR A 35 -3.46 -4.35 6.63
C THR A 35 -3.02 -3.33 7.66
N LEU A 36 -3.99 -2.79 8.41
CA LEU A 36 -3.81 -1.73 9.38
C LEU A 36 -4.16 -2.26 10.77
N VAL A 37 -3.33 -1.94 11.76
CA VAL A 37 -3.55 -2.28 13.18
C VAL A 37 -3.51 -1.01 14.01
N SER A 38 -4.16 -1.01 15.17
CA SER A 38 -4.15 0.15 16.07
C SER A 38 -2.74 0.38 16.64
N SER A 39 -2.32 1.63 16.73
CA SER A 39 -1.02 2.01 17.34
C SER A 39 -1.02 1.93 18.87
N LEU A 40 -2.17 1.67 19.50
CA LEU A 40 -2.35 1.65 20.95
C LEU A 40 -2.01 0.29 21.61
N GLU A 41 -1.52 -0.70 20.87
CA GLU A 41 -1.06 -1.97 21.45
C GLU A 41 0.27 -1.77 22.21
N GLY A 42 0.17 -1.26 23.44
CA GLY A 42 1.29 -0.98 24.33
C GLY A 42 0.92 -0.40 25.70
N GLU A 43 -0.32 0.04 25.91
CA GLU A 43 -0.82 0.39 27.24
C GLU A 43 -1.69 -0.76 27.75
N GLU A 44 -1.23 -1.43 28.82
CA GLU A 44 -2.06 -2.35 29.60
C GLU A 44 -3.36 -1.61 29.95
N LEU A 45 -4.48 -2.10 29.40
CA LEU A 45 -5.82 -1.68 29.79
C LEU A 45 -6.01 -2.05 31.27
N GLU A 46 -5.70 -1.10 32.16
CA GLU A 46 -6.35 -1.06 33.46
C GLU A 46 -7.86 -0.94 33.19
N GLU A 47 -8.59 -1.99 33.58
CA GLU A 47 -10.05 -2.02 33.58
C GLU A 47 -10.58 -0.94 34.53
N GLU A 48 -10.83 0.27 34.02
CA GLU A 48 -11.70 1.22 34.69
C GLU A 48 -13.05 1.31 33.96
N HIS A 49 -14.06 0.78 34.67
CA HIS A 49 -15.48 0.84 34.37
C HIS A 49 -15.98 2.26 34.03
N HIS A 50 -16.07 2.62 32.75
CA HIS A 50 -16.83 3.79 32.34
C HIS A 50 -17.66 3.55 31.06
N HIS A 51 -18.98 3.55 31.26
CA HIS A 51 -20.08 3.74 30.32
C HIS A 51 -19.77 3.65 28.81
N HIS A 52 -20.28 2.59 28.18
CA HIS A 52 -20.37 2.41 26.73
C HIS A 52 -21.14 3.56 26.06
N HIS A 53 -20.43 4.61 25.64
CA HIS A 53 -20.79 5.36 24.46
C HIS A 53 -20.08 4.70 23.28
N PHE A 54 -20.84 4.18 22.32
CA PHE A 54 -20.37 3.84 20.99
C PHE A 54 -19.99 5.15 20.27
N GLU A 55 -18.86 5.75 20.63
CA GLU A 55 -18.14 6.64 19.72
C GLU A 55 -17.43 5.76 18.69
N GLU A 56 -17.52 6.12 17.41
CA GLU A 56 -16.66 5.50 16.39
C GLU A 56 -15.21 5.52 16.89
N ASN A 57 -14.60 4.34 17.03
CA ASN A 57 -13.22 4.24 17.51
C ASN A 57 -12.31 5.04 16.56
N GLU A 58 -11.43 5.89 17.11
CA GLU A 58 -10.56 6.78 16.35
C GLU A 58 -9.78 6.08 15.24
N PHE A 59 -9.40 4.81 15.47
CA PHE A 59 -8.84 3.93 14.44
C PHE A 59 -9.72 3.88 13.18
N THR A 60 -10.99 3.50 13.34
CA THR A 60 -11.93 3.35 12.22
C THR A 60 -12.16 4.67 11.47
N ARG A 61 -12.16 5.80 12.19
CA ARG A 61 -12.31 7.15 11.62
C ARG A 61 -11.10 7.55 10.77
N GLU A 62 -9.88 7.22 11.20
CA GLU A 62 -8.67 7.52 10.41
C GLU A 62 -8.57 6.62 9.17
N VAL A 63 -8.93 5.34 9.30
CA VAL A 63 -8.99 4.43 8.14
C VAL A 63 -10.05 4.88 7.14
N ALA A 64 -11.19 5.42 7.60
CA ALA A 64 -12.18 6.04 6.72
C ALA A 64 -11.61 7.20 5.90
N ARG A 65 -10.76 8.06 6.49
CA ARG A 65 -10.08 9.15 5.75
C ARG A 65 -9.14 8.63 4.68
N LEU A 66 -8.46 7.52 4.94
CA LEU A 66 -7.63 6.85 3.93
C LEU A 66 -8.49 6.36 2.76
N ILE A 67 -9.63 5.70 3.06
CA ILE A 67 -10.57 5.22 2.04
C ILE A 67 -11.08 6.38 1.18
N ASP A 68 -11.48 7.48 1.81
CA ASP A 68 -11.93 8.69 1.12
C ASP A 68 -10.82 9.29 0.24
N HIS A 69 -9.60 9.38 0.77
CA HIS A 69 -8.44 9.88 0.02
C HIS A 69 -8.18 9.04 -1.23
N ILE A 70 -8.18 7.70 -1.11
CA ILE A 70 -7.96 6.78 -2.22
C ILE A 70 -9.08 6.94 -3.27
N SER A 71 -10.33 6.94 -2.83
CA SER A 71 -11.49 7.01 -3.72
C SER A 71 -11.51 8.32 -4.51
N GLN A 72 -11.25 9.45 -3.84
CA GLN A 72 -11.27 10.78 -4.47
C GLN A 72 -10.05 11.04 -5.36
N THR A 73 -8.87 10.55 -4.98
CA THR A 73 -7.61 10.86 -5.68
C THR A 73 -7.38 9.96 -6.88
N TYR A 74 -7.73 8.67 -6.76
CA TYR A 74 -7.39 7.65 -7.76
C TYR A 74 -8.60 7.03 -8.46
N ASN A 75 -9.82 7.49 -8.12
CA ASN A 75 -11.06 6.89 -8.60
C ASN A 75 -11.10 5.36 -8.37
N GLY A 76 -10.47 4.92 -7.27
CA GLY A 76 -10.32 3.52 -6.92
C GLY A 76 -11.60 2.95 -6.33
N HIS A 77 -11.90 1.69 -6.66
CA HIS A 77 -12.95 0.93 -5.99
C HIS A 77 -12.37 0.33 -4.71
N VAL A 78 -12.85 0.80 -3.56
CA VAL A 78 -12.32 0.42 -2.25
C VAL A 78 -13.25 -0.57 -1.55
N HIS A 79 -12.67 -1.64 -1.04
CA HIS A 79 -13.32 -2.72 -0.30
C HIS A 79 -12.69 -2.81 1.10
N PRO A 80 -13.25 -2.10 2.09
CA PRO A 80 -12.74 -2.13 3.45
C PRO A 80 -13.33 -3.29 4.26
N HIS A 81 -12.52 -3.85 5.16
CA HIS A 81 -12.95 -4.78 6.21
C HIS A 81 -12.36 -4.34 7.54
N LEU A 82 -13.18 -3.68 8.38
CA LEU A 82 -12.71 -3.00 9.58
C LEU A 82 -13.30 -3.60 10.87
N HIS A 83 -12.43 -3.77 11.86
CA HIS A 83 -12.75 -4.02 13.25
C HIS A 83 -12.29 -2.83 14.12
N SER A 84 -12.54 -2.89 15.42
CA SER A 84 -12.24 -1.79 16.34
C SER A 84 -10.75 -1.44 16.43
N ASN A 85 -9.85 -2.41 16.25
CA ASN A 85 -8.41 -2.22 16.42
C ASN A 85 -7.56 -2.74 15.25
N HIS A 86 -8.18 -3.28 14.20
CA HIS A 86 -7.48 -3.77 13.02
C HIS A 86 -8.43 -3.80 11.82
N GLY A 87 -7.87 -3.87 10.62
CA GLY A 87 -8.66 -4.03 9.42
C GLY A 87 -7.81 -4.08 8.16
N SER A 88 -8.45 -4.38 7.03
CA SER A 88 -7.85 -4.32 5.72
C SER A 88 -8.57 -3.33 4.80
N VAL A 89 -7.80 -2.68 3.93
CA VAL A 89 -8.33 -1.81 2.87
C VAL A 89 -7.77 -2.32 1.55
N MET A 90 -8.64 -2.96 0.76
CA MET A 90 -8.29 -3.44 -0.58
C MET A 90 -8.85 -2.50 -1.63
N PHE A 91 -8.07 -2.16 -2.65
CA PHE A 91 -8.53 -1.33 -3.77
C PHE A 91 -7.73 -1.60 -5.04
N SER A 92 -8.29 -1.23 -6.18
CA SER A 92 -7.57 -1.28 -7.46
C SER A 92 -7.59 0.04 -8.21
N VAL A 93 -6.52 0.28 -8.97
CA VAL A 93 -6.33 1.49 -9.79
C VAL A 93 -5.72 1.10 -11.13
N LYS A 94 -6.25 1.67 -12.22
CA LYS A 94 -5.74 1.49 -13.58
C LYS A 94 -4.90 2.69 -14.00
N GLY A 95 -3.79 2.45 -14.69
CA GLY A 95 -2.92 3.54 -15.14
C GLY A 95 -1.62 3.06 -15.78
N SER A 96 -0.75 4.02 -16.06
CA SER A 96 0.62 3.77 -16.47
C SER A 96 1.50 3.28 -15.31
N PRO A 97 2.60 2.55 -15.56
CA PRO A 97 3.52 2.10 -14.51
C PRO A 97 3.93 3.18 -13.51
N GLN A 98 4.21 4.39 -14.00
CA GLN A 98 4.61 5.53 -13.19
C GLN A 98 3.49 5.98 -12.24
N GLU A 99 2.24 6.05 -12.74
CA GLU A 99 1.07 6.41 -11.94
C GLU A 99 0.80 5.36 -10.85
N LEU A 100 0.91 4.07 -11.19
CA LEU A 100 0.65 2.98 -10.24
C LEU A 100 1.69 2.93 -9.11
N ILE A 101 2.98 3.11 -9.44
CA ILE A 101 4.03 3.23 -8.42
C ILE A 101 3.78 4.45 -7.53
N LYS A 102 3.34 5.57 -8.12
CA LYS A 102 2.98 6.77 -7.34
C LYS A 102 1.81 6.47 -6.41
N THR A 103 0.73 5.85 -6.89
CA THR A 103 -0.43 5.46 -6.06
C THR A 103 -0.03 4.60 -4.88
N LEU A 104 0.83 3.60 -5.11
CA LEU A 104 1.34 2.73 -4.05
C LEU A 104 2.11 3.51 -2.98
N ARG A 105 3.05 4.36 -3.40
CA ARG A 105 3.88 5.16 -2.49
C ARG A 105 3.06 6.18 -1.71
N ASP A 106 2.18 6.90 -2.39
CA ASP A 106 1.30 7.91 -1.79
C ASP A 106 0.34 7.28 -0.78
N SER A 107 -0.16 6.06 -1.03
CA SER A 107 -1.05 5.36 -0.09
C SER A 107 -0.32 5.01 1.21
N VAL A 108 0.93 4.54 1.11
CA VAL A 108 1.74 4.26 2.30
C VAL A 108 2.15 5.54 3.02
N GLU A 109 2.54 6.57 2.28
CA GLU A 109 2.88 7.88 2.83
C GLU A 109 1.68 8.53 3.53
N PHE A 110 0.47 8.39 2.97
CA PHE A 110 -0.75 8.85 3.61
C PHE A 110 -0.93 8.22 4.98
N VAL A 111 -0.80 6.89 5.09
CA VAL A 111 -0.92 6.19 6.39
C VAL A 111 0.13 6.70 7.37
N LYS A 112 1.40 6.83 6.95
CA LYS A 112 2.49 7.31 7.81
C LYS A 112 2.27 8.73 8.35
N LEU A 113 1.68 9.62 7.54
CA LEU A 113 1.58 11.05 7.86
C LEU A 113 0.22 11.46 8.44
N ASN A 114 -0.83 10.68 8.20
CA ASN A 114 -2.21 11.09 8.50
C ASN A 114 -2.97 10.07 9.37
N CYS A 115 -2.34 8.95 9.73
CA CYS A 115 -2.90 7.98 10.67
C CYS A 115 -2.05 7.95 11.95
N GLU A 116 -2.51 8.61 13.01
CA GLU A 116 -1.84 8.61 14.31
C GLU A 116 -2.21 7.36 15.13
N LYS A 117 -3.42 6.83 14.91
CA LYS A 117 -4.03 5.72 15.63
C LYS A 117 -3.92 4.39 14.89
N CYS A 118 -3.28 4.37 13.72
CA CYS A 118 -3.01 3.13 13.00
C CYS A 118 -1.57 3.01 12.50
N ILE A 119 -1.12 1.76 12.39
CA ILE A 119 0.17 1.36 11.83
C ILE A 119 -0.13 0.44 10.64
N LEU A 120 0.59 0.67 9.54
CA LEU A 120 0.60 -0.27 8.42
C LEU A 120 1.38 -1.53 8.82
N HIS A 121 0.64 -2.62 9.05
CA HIS A 121 1.20 -3.91 9.43
C HIS A 121 1.74 -4.64 8.20
N THR A 122 0.94 -4.76 7.14
CA THR A 122 1.36 -5.34 5.87
C THR A 122 0.82 -4.54 4.70
N LEU A 123 1.57 -4.61 3.60
CA LEU A 123 1.19 -4.15 2.29
C LEU A 123 1.44 -5.29 1.33
N ASP A 124 0.40 -5.72 0.62
CA ASP A 124 0.48 -6.80 -0.35
C ASP A 124 -0.41 -6.49 -1.55
N GLY A 125 -0.07 -7.05 -2.70
CA GLY A 125 -0.84 -6.79 -3.90
C GLY A 125 -0.21 -7.30 -5.16
N GLU A 126 -0.83 -6.91 -6.27
CA GLU A 126 -0.61 -7.49 -7.58
C GLU A 126 -0.63 -6.42 -8.67
N PHE A 127 0.07 -6.69 -9.76
CA PHE A 127 -0.04 -5.96 -11.01
C PHE A 127 -0.69 -6.88 -12.05
N HIS A 128 -1.63 -6.35 -12.83
CA HIS A 128 -2.39 -7.08 -13.84
C HIS A 128 -2.35 -6.35 -15.20
N ILE A 129 -2.36 -7.14 -16.29
CA ILE A 129 -2.62 -6.69 -17.65
C ILE A 129 -3.92 -7.37 -18.10
N GLY A 130 -5.01 -6.62 -18.14
CA GLY A 130 -6.34 -7.24 -18.31
C GLY A 130 -6.60 -8.23 -17.17
N GLU A 131 -6.75 -9.51 -17.50
CA GLU A 131 -6.97 -10.60 -16.54
C GLU A 131 -5.68 -11.36 -16.18
N ASP A 132 -4.54 -10.99 -16.79
CA ASP A 132 -3.27 -11.69 -16.63
C ASP A 132 -2.44 -11.09 -15.49
N LEU A 133 -1.97 -11.93 -14.57
CA LEU A 133 -1.05 -11.55 -13.50
C LEU A 133 0.32 -11.17 -14.09
N ALA A 134 0.71 -9.91 -13.93
CA ALA A 134 1.96 -9.35 -14.43
C ALA A 134 3.06 -9.28 -13.35
N GLY A 135 2.69 -9.26 -12.07
CA GLY A 135 3.64 -9.19 -10.97
C GLY A 135 2.96 -9.20 -9.61
N ILE A 136 3.73 -9.51 -8.57
CA ILE A 136 3.26 -9.48 -7.18
C ILE A 136 4.21 -8.65 -6.34
N TYR A 137 3.70 -8.09 -5.25
CA TYR A 137 4.53 -7.41 -4.28
C TYR A 137 3.99 -7.59 -2.86
N PHE A 138 4.88 -7.53 -1.89
CA PHE A 138 4.54 -7.59 -0.48
C PHE A 138 5.61 -6.90 0.37
N GLY A 139 5.23 -6.45 1.55
CA GLY A 139 6.12 -5.76 2.47
C GLY A 139 5.38 -5.03 3.56
N ASP A 140 5.96 -3.92 3.99
CA ASP A 140 5.47 -3.09 5.08
C ASP A 140 5.69 -1.60 4.77
N ALA A 141 5.54 -0.75 5.79
CA ALA A 141 5.72 0.69 5.66
C ALA A 141 7.15 1.10 5.25
N TYR A 142 8.16 0.25 5.37
CA TYR A 142 9.56 0.62 5.18
C TYR A 142 10.16 0.01 3.91
N LYS A 143 9.80 -1.23 3.60
CA LYS A 143 10.36 -1.97 2.47
C LYS A 143 9.29 -2.79 1.77
N ILE A 144 9.34 -2.78 0.43
CA ILE A 144 8.51 -3.63 -0.41
C ILE A 144 9.42 -4.55 -1.23
N THR A 145 9.04 -5.82 -1.31
CA THR A 145 9.60 -6.79 -2.24
C THR A 145 8.67 -6.90 -3.44
N VAL A 146 9.18 -6.62 -4.64
CA VAL A 146 8.43 -6.73 -5.90
C VAL A 146 9.02 -7.89 -6.71
N ILE A 147 8.15 -8.80 -7.16
CA ILE A 147 8.51 -9.97 -7.95
C ILE A 147 7.88 -9.85 -9.33
N LEU A 148 8.74 -9.81 -10.35
CA LEU A 148 8.34 -9.61 -11.75
C LEU A 148 8.94 -10.71 -12.64
N PRO A 149 8.29 -11.09 -13.76
CA PRO A 149 8.89 -11.98 -14.75
C PRO A 149 10.14 -11.36 -15.40
N ALA A 150 11.20 -12.15 -15.54
CA ALA A 150 12.40 -11.78 -16.29
C ALA A 150 12.11 -11.68 -17.81
N GLU A 151 13.04 -11.14 -18.60
CA GLU A 151 12.83 -10.98 -20.06
C GLU A 151 12.63 -12.30 -20.80
N ASP A 152 13.13 -13.40 -20.24
CA ASP A 152 13.01 -14.74 -20.83
C ASP A 152 11.68 -15.45 -20.49
N GLY A 153 10.84 -14.86 -19.63
CA GLY A 153 9.58 -15.43 -19.15
C GLY A 153 9.72 -16.73 -18.34
N ARG A 154 10.95 -17.14 -17.99
CA ARG A 154 11.25 -18.39 -17.26
C ARG A 154 11.72 -18.14 -15.84
N ARG A 155 12.33 -17.00 -15.59
CA ARG A 155 12.86 -16.60 -14.29
C ARG A 155 12.04 -15.47 -13.69
N LEU A 156 12.16 -15.31 -12.39
CA LEU A 156 11.63 -14.18 -11.65
C LEU A 156 12.78 -13.24 -11.27
N LYS A 157 12.54 -11.94 -11.41
CA LYS A 157 13.39 -10.88 -10.85
C LYS A 157 12.76 -10.41 -9.55
N VAL A 158 13.59 -10.26 -8.53
CA VAL A 158 13.18 -9.75 -7.22
C VAL A 158 13.81 -8.38 -7.03
N HIS A 159 12.99 -7.40 -6.70
CA HIS A 159 13.41 -6.03 -6.41
C HIS A 159 13.02 -5.71 -4.97
N GLU A 160 13.99 -5.25 -4.17
CA GLU A 160 13.73 -4.67 -2.87
C GLU A 160 13.77 -3.14 -2.99
N VAL A 161 12.65 -2.49 -2.66
CA VAL A 161 12.50 -1.03 -2.73
C VAL A 161 12.19 -0.49 -1.34
N HIS A 162 12.78 0.66 -1.02
CA HIS A 162 12.51 1.38 0.22
C HIS A 162 11.48 2.50 -0.03
N LEU A 163 10.61 2.72 0.95
CA LEU A 163 9.51 3.68 0.91
C LEU A 163 9.83 5.02 1.58
#